data_AF-K2EKT4-F1
#
_entry.id   AF-K2EKT4-F1
#
_cell.length_a   1.000
_cell.length_b   1.000
_cell.length_c   1.000
_cell.angle_alpha   90.00
_cell.angle_beta   90.00
_cell.angle_gamma   90.00
#
_symmetry.space_group_name_H-M   'P 1'
#
loop_
_entity.id
_entity.type
_entity.pdbx_description
1 polymer ?
#
loop_
_entity_poly.entity_id
_entity_poly.type
_entity_poly.pdbx_seq_one_letter_code
_entity_poly.pdbx_strand_id
1 'polypeptide(L)'
;MKKVYLSKRRGFTLIELLIVIAIIGVLAGVILVSTGSARNKANISAGTQVIKSAMSLATSCSLGGGEVSPPADVTGGGDICDIDATLGVWPTVGTDSTNGCQYDVDPSLYPDNPTMICQTVTITCTTEDSHCQ
;
A
#
# COMPACT_ATOMS: atom_id res chain seq x y z
N MET A 1 -47.11 35.33 43.55
CA MET A 1 -45.81 35.93 43.19
C MET A 1 -44.90 34.83 42.65
N LYS A 2 -44.49 34.87 41.38
CA LYS A 2 -43.55 33.90 40.77
C LYS A 2 -42.17 34.55 40.67
N LYS A 3 -41.19 34.04 41.42
CA LYS A 3 -39.78 34.45 41.29
C LYS A 3 -39.24 33.88 39.98
N VAL A 4 -38.88 34.76 39.04
CA VAL A 4 -38.18 34.40 37.80
C VAL A 4 -36.68 34.39 38.09
N TYR A 5 -36.05 33.22 38.02
CA TYR A 5 -34.60 33.10 38.14
C TYR A 5 -33.97 33.34 36.76
N LEU A 6 -33.27 34.46 36.57
CA LEU A 6 -32.46 34.70 35.38
C LEU A 6 -31.28 33.72 35.35
N SER A 7 -31.26 32.84 34.36
CA SER A 7 -30.12 31.95 34.08
C SER A 7 -28.91 32.80 33.68
N LYS A 8 -27.81 32.72 34.45
CA LYS A 8 -26.53 33.36 34.11
C LYS A 8 -25.99 32.70 32.84
N ARG A 9 -26.01 33.42 31.71
CA ARG A 9 -25.26 33.01 30.52
C ARG A 9 -23.78 33.08 30.84
N ARG A 10 -23.09 31.93 30.83
CA ARG A 10 -21.62 31.86 30.96
C ARG A 10 -21.03 32.30 29.61
N GLY A 11 -20.23 33.36 29.62
CA GLY A 11 -19.45 33.78 28.45
C GLY A 11 -18.18 32.94 28.33
N PHE A 12 -17.77 32.66 27.11
CA PHE A 12 -16.48 32.03 26.81
C PHE A 12 -15.38 33.09 26.93
N THR A 13 -14.32 32.80 27.66
CA THR A 13 -13.21 33.74 27.80
C THR A 13 -12.30 33.67 26.58
N LEU A 14 -11.70 34.80 26.18
CA LEU A 14 -10.73 34.82 25.07
C LEU A 14 -9.51 33.94 25.35
N ILE A 15 -9.13 33.81 26.63
CA ILE A 15 -8.03 32.93 27.05
C ILE A 15 -8.38 31.45 26.88
N GLU A 16 -9.63 31.05 27.15
CA GLU A 16 -10.08 29.67 26.89
C GLU A 16 -9.99 29.32 25.40
N LEU A 17 -10.30 30.26 24.51
CA LEU A 17 -10.17 30.01 23.07
C LEU A 17 -8.70 29.94 22.63
N LEU A 18 -7.87 30.82 23.19
CA LEU A 18 -6.45 30.90 22.87
C LEU A 18 -5.68 29.64 23.27
N ILE A 19 -5.95 29.07 24.45
CA ILE A 19 -5.28 27.82 24.86
C ILE A 19 -5.70 26.63 23.99
N VAL A 20 -6.95 26.60 23.51
CA VAL A 20 -7.47 25.49 22.71
C VAL A 20 -6.78 25.41 21.36
N ILE A 21 -6.64 26.55 20.66
CA ILE A 21 -5.91 26.56 19.39
C ILE A 21 -4.42 26.23 19.57
N ALA A 22 -3.83 26.63 20.70
CA ALA A 22 -2.45 26.28 21.05
C ALA A 22 -2.29 24.76 21.23
N ILE A 23 -3.20 24.12 21.95
CA ILE A 23 -3.17 22.66 22.16
C ILE A 23 -3.43 21.91 20.85
N ILE A 24 -4.43 22.32 20.06
CA ILE A 24 -4.71 21.71 18.74
C ILE A 24 -3.49 21.82 17.82
N GLY A 25 -2.80 22.97 17.82
CA GLY A 25 -1.58 23.16 17.03
C GLY A 25 -0.46 22.18 17.40
N VAL A 26 -0.22 21.97 18.70
CA VAL A 26 0.79 21.02 19.18
C VAL A 26 0.40 19.58 18.81
N LEU A 27 -0.85 19.19 19.04
CA LEU A 27 -1.33 17.84 18.72
C LEU A 27 -1.30 17.56 17.20
N ALA A 28 -1.67 18.54 16.38
CA ALA A 28 -1.63 18.43 14.92
C ALA A 28 -0.20 18.27 14.39
N GLY A 29 0.77 18.98 14.98
CA GLY A 29 2.18 18.85 14.62
C GLY A 29 2.73 17.44 14.80
N VAL A 30 2.40 16.78 15.92
CA VAL A 30 2.85 15.41 16.21
C VAL A 30 2.24 14.38 15.25
N ILE A 31 0.96 14.55 14.90
CA ILE A 31 0.24 13.63 14.00
C ILE A 31 0.81 13.68 12.57
N LEU A 32 1.18 14.87 12.08
CA LEU A 32 1.71 14.99 10.73
C LEU A 32 3.00 14.19 10.52
N VAL A 33 3.90 14.18 11.50
CA VAL A 33 5.17 13.44 11.41
C VAL A 33 4.97 11.92 11.37
N SER A 34 3.95 11.40 12.08
CA SER A 34 3.73 9.95 12.17
C SER A 34 2.94 9.35 10.99
N THR A 35 2.09 10.15 10.33
CA THR A 35 1.21 9.66 9.26
C THR A 35 1.94 9.35 7.94
N GLY A 36 3.06 10.02 7.65
CA GLY A 36 3.86 9.75 6.44
C GLY A 36 4.44 8.32 6.44
N SER A 37 5.14 7.95 7.51
CA SER A 37 5.74 6.61 7.65
C SER A 37 4.68 5.51 7.74
N ALA A 38 3.54 5.79 8.37
CA ALA A 38 2.43 4.84 8.44
C ALA A 38 1.85 4.52 7.05
N ARG A 39 1.69 5.53 6.18
CA ARG A 39 1.22 5.35 4.80
C ARG A 39 2.23 4.55 3.97
N ASN A 40 3.52 4.88 4.06
CA ASN A 40 4.55 4.13 3.36
C ASN A 40 4.52 2.64 3.74
N LYS A 41 4.51 2.34 5.05
CA LYS A 41 4.44 0.96 5.54
C LYS A 41 3.17 0.23 5.08
N ALA A 42 2.03 0.93 5.05
CA ALA A 42 0.78 0.36 4.54
C ALA A 42 0.88 0.01 3.05
N ASN A 43 1.49 0.88 2.25
CA ASN A 43 1.64 0.67 0.80
C ASN A 43 2.61 -0.47 0.49
N ILE A 44 3.75 -0.54 1.19
CA ILE A 44 4.68 -1.68 1.09
C ILE A 44 3.95 -2.97 1.46
N SER A 45 3.23 -3.00 2.60
CA SER A 45 2.50 -4.19 3.02
C SER A 45 1.41 -4.61 2.03
N ALA A 46 0.73 -3.65 1.40
CA ALA A 46 -0.28 -3.91 0.38
C ALA A 46 0.36 -4.52 -0.88
N GLY A 47 1.44 -3.92 -1.37
CA GLY A 47 2.20 -4.46 -2.51
C GLY A 47 2.71 -5.87 -2.22
N THR A 48 3.36 -6.08 -1.07
CA THR A 48 3.87 -7.41 -0.68
C THR A 48 2.76 -8.45 -0.66
N GLN A 49 1.55 -8.10 -0.20
CA GLN A 49 0.42 -9.02 -0.22
C GLN A 49 -0.05 -9.34 -1.64
N VAL A 50 -0.08 -8.33 -2.52
CA VAL A 50 -0.48 -8.50 -3.92
C VAL A 50 0.51 -9.40 -4.66
N ILE A 51 1.82 -9.13 -4.58
CA ILE A 51 2.81 -9.97 -5.26
C ILE A 51 2.81 -11.39 -4.70
N LYS A 52 2.69 -11.59 -3.37
CA LYS A 52 2.60 -12.94 -2.78
C LYS A 52 1.41 -13.74 -3.30
N SER A 53 0.28 -13.07 -3.53
CA SER A 53 -0.90 -13.73 -4.10
C SER A 53 -0.66 -14.17 -5.55
N ALA A 54 0.04 -13.36 -6.34
CA ALA A 54 0.46 -13.70 -7.70
C ALA A 54 1.53 -14.81 -7.70
N MET A 55 2.45 -14.81 -6.73
CA MET A 55 3.51 -15.81 -6.61
C MET A 55 2.97 -17.21 -6.38
N SER A 56 1.88 -17.35 -5.62
CA SER A 56 1.23 -18.66 -5.46
C SER A 56 0.78 -19.25 -6.80
N LEU A 57 0.37 -18.40 -7.73
CA LEU A 57 -0.05 -18.79 -9.09
C LEU A 57 1.19 -19.03 -9.97
N ALA A 58 2.20 -18.19 -9.85
CA ALA A 58 3.48 -18.34 -10.55
C ALA A 58 4.16 -19.68 -10.21
N THR A 59 4.23 -20.05 -8.94
CA THR A 59 4.75 -21.37 -8.53
C THR A 59 3.90 -22.52 -9.10
N SER A 60 2.57 -22.35 -9.17
CA SER A 60 1.71 -23.37 -9.79
C SER A 60 1.97 -23.55 -11.29
N CYS A 61 2.34 -22.47 -12.00
CA CYS A 61 2.78 -22.52 -13.40
C CYS A 61 4.06 -23.35 -13.55
N SER A 62 5.07 -23.08 -12.72
CA SER A 62 6.34 -23.82 -12.74
C SER A 62 6.15 -25.31 -12.41
N LEU A 63 5.25 -25.65 -11.49
CA LEU A 63 4.89 -27.04 -11.20
C LEU A 63 4.15 -27.73 -12.37
N GLY A 64 3.44 -26.95 -13.19
CA GLY A 64 2.78 -27.40 -14.42
C GLY A 64 3.71 -27.57 -15.61
N GLY A 65 5.00 -27.20 -15.47
CA GLY A 65 5.98 -27.23 -16.55
C GLY A 65 5.96 -26.00 -17.47
N GLY A 66 5.32 -24.92 -17.02
CA GLY A 66 5.31 -23.62 -17.69
C GLY A 66 6.33 -22.64 -17.11
N GLU A 67 6.56 -21.55 -17.83
CA GLU A 67 7.37 -20.43 -17.43
C GLU A 67 6.51 -19.23 -17.02
N VAL A 68 6.94 -18.55 -15.96
CA VAL A 68 6.27 -17.36 -15.46
C VAL A 68 6.50 -16.21 -16.43
N SER A 69 5.42 -15.71 -17.03
CA SER A 69 5.48 -14.59 -17.98
C SER A 69 5.53 -13.26 -17.25
N PRO A 70 6.25 -12.25 -17.80
CA PRO A 70 6.30 -10.91 -17.21
C PRO A 70 4.92 -10.24 -17.26
N PRO A 71 4.61 -9.33 -16.32
CA PRO A 71 3.41 -8.52 -16.36
C PRO A 71 3.39 -7.64 -17.62
N ALA A 72 2.20 -7.40 -18.16
CA ALA A 72 2.01 -6.62 -19.37
C ALA A 72 2.41 -5.14 -19.21
N ASP A 73 2.32 -4.62 -17.99
CA ASP A 73 2.64 -3.23 -17.65
C ASP A 73 3.13 -3.15 -16.19
N VAL A 74 3.74 -2.03 -15.81
CA VAL A 74 4.16 -1.74 -14.43
C VAL A 74 3.00 -1.75 -13.43
N THR A 75 1.76 -1.65 -13.93
CA THR A 75 0.53 -1.76 -13.13
C THR A 75 -0.01 -3.18 -13.04
N GLY A 76 0.55 -4.16 -13.75
CA GLY A 76 0.08 -5.54 -13.81
C GLY A 76 -0.54 -5.88 -15.16
N GLY A 77 -1.45 -6.86 -15.18
CA GLY A 77 -1.99 -7.42 -16.42
C GLY A 77 -1.05 -8.43 -17.08
N GLY A 78 -1.53 -9.11 -18.11
CA GLY A 78 -0.82 -10.22 -18.73
C GLY A 78 -0.93 -11.52 -17.92
N ASP A 79 -0.93 -12.64 -18.62
CA ASP A 79 -1.05 -13.95 -18.00
C ASP A 79 0.19 -14.25 -17.17
N ILE A 80 0.00 -14.86 -15.99
CA ILE A 80 1.11 -15.23 -15.11
C ILE A 80 1.88 -16.42 -15.72
N CYS A 81 1.21 -17.27 -16.47
CA CYS A 81 1.77 -18.50 -17.03
C CYS A 81 1.70 -18.51 -18.56
N ASP A 82 2.77 -18.93 -19.20
CA ASP A 82 2.89 -19.02 -20.66
C ASP A 82 2.04 -20.15 -21.28
N ILE A 83 1.91 -21.27 -20.59
CA ILE A 83 1.20 -22.47 -21.08
C ILE A 83 -0.28 -22.51 -20.71
N ASP A 84 -0.75 -21.68 -19.77
CA ASP A 84 -2.14 -21.67 -19.31
C ASP A 84 -2.59 -20.29 -18.80
N ALA A 85 -3.24 -19.53 -19.69
CA ALA A 85 -3.83 -18.23 -19.40
C ALA A 85 -4.99 -18.29 -18.38
N THR A 86 -5.54 -19.49 -18.09
CA THR A 86 -6.64 -19.64 -17.12
C THR A 86 -6.17 -19.70 -15.67
N LEU A 87 -4.86 -19.90 -15.44
CA LEU A 87 -4.26 -19.90 -14.10
C LEU A 87 -4.40 -18.54 -13.42
N GLY A 88 -4.24 -17.45 -14.17
CA GLY A 88 -4.44 -16.11 -13.64
C GLY A 88 -3.60 -15.06 -14.35
N VAL A 89 -3.93 -13.82 -14.04
CA VAL A 89 -3.34 -12.61 -14.61
C VAL A 89 -2.66 -11.84 -13.49
N TRP A 90 -1.55 -11.15 -13.79
CA TRP A 90 -0.92 -10.27 -12.81
C TRP A 90 -1.93 -9.24 -12.28
N PRO A 91 -2.19 -9.21 -10.96
CA PRO A 91 -3.20 -8.35 -10.39
C PRO A 91 -2.82 -6.88 -10.54
N THR A 92 -3.81 -6.01 -10.72
CA THR A 92 -3.56 -4.59 -10.91
C THR A 92 -3.08 -3.94 -9.61
N VAL A 93 -1.93 -3.28 -9.65
CA VAL A 93 -1.38 -2.47 -8.55
C VAL A 93 -1.60 -0.98 -8.80
N GLY A 94 -1.49 -0.17 -7.74
CA GLY A 94 -1.73 1.28 -7.83
C GLY A 94 -0.81 1.97 -8.82
N THR A 95 -1.35 2.93 -9.58
CA THR A 95 -0.68 3.64 -10.69
C THR A 95 0.42 4.62 -10.25
N ASP A 96 0.51 4.93 -8.96
CA ASP A 96 1.27 6.07 -8.48
C ASP A 96 2.68 5.62 -8.05
N SER A 97 3.69 5.79 -8.89
CA SER A 97 5.10 5.48 -8.56
C SER A 97 5.64 6.23 -7.33
N THR A 98 5.00 7.32 -6.92
CA THR A 98 5.44 8.16 -5.79
C THR A 98 4.99 7.62 -4.43
N ASN A 99 3.82 6.97 -4.36
CA ASN A 99 3.27 6.47 -3.10
C ASN A 99 2.85 4.99 -3.16
N GLY A 100 2.65 4.41 -4.34
CA GLY A 100 2.20 3.04 -4.57
C GLY A 100 3.33 2.06 -4.91
N CYS A 101 2.94 0.91 -5.44
CA CYS A 101 3.81 -0.18 -5.84
C CYS A 101 3.61 -0.49 -7.32
N GLN A 102 4.68 -0.84 -8.01
CA GLN A 102 4.70 -1.14 -9.44
C GLN A 102 5.52 -2.39 -9.72
N TYR A 103 5.14 -3.18 -10.70
CA TYR A 103 5.95 -4.30 -11.16
C TYR A 103 7.18 -3.82 -11.92
N ASP A 104 8.27 -4.55 -11.78
CA ASP A 104 9.38 -4.47 -12.71
C ASP A 104 9.03 -5.28 -13.96
N VAL A 105 9.04 -4.62 -15.12
CA VAL A 105 8.67 -5.22 -16.40
C VAL A 105 9.89 -5.65 -17.21
N ASP A 106 11.10 -5.62 -16.63
CA ASP A 106 12.29 -6.14 -17.28
C ASP A 106 12.13 -7.64 -17.55
N PRO A 107 12.06 -8.08 -18.83
CA PRO A 107 11.84 -9.48 -19.16
C PRO A 107 12.98 -10.39 -18.71
N SER A 108 14.18 -9.85 -18.44
CA SER A 108 15.33 -10.64 -17.98
C SER A 108 15.21 -11.11 -16.53
N LEU A 109 14.27 -10.54 -15.76
CA LEU A 109 13.99 -10.94 -14.39
C LEU A 109 13.03 -12.14 -14.31
N TYR A 110 12.40 -12.53 -15.42
CA TYR A 110 11.41 -13.61 -15.48
C TYR A 110 12.00 -14.83 -16.20
N PRO A 111 11.68 -16.06 -15.74
CA PRO A 111 10.70 -16.44 -14.71
C PRO A 111 11.25 -16.47 -13.27
N ASP A 112 12.54 -16.22 -13.07
CA ASP A 112 13.23 -16.56 -11.82
C ASP A 112 12.92 -15.61 -10.65
N ASN A 113 12.81 -14.31 -10.93
CA ASN A 113 12.83 -13.24 -9.93
C ASN A 113 11.78 -12.13 -10.19
N PRO A 114 10.47 -12.44 -10.25
CA PRO A 114 9.42 -11.43 -10.31
C PRO A 114 9.61 -10.37 -9.22
N THR A 115 9.67 -9.11 -9.66
CA THR A 115 10.07 -7.99 -8.81
C THR A 115 9.00 -6.89 -8.85
N MET A 116 8.83 -6.20 -7.73
CA MET A 116 7.93 -5.07 -7.60
C MET A 116 8.57 -4.00 -6.72
N ILE A 117 8.46 -2.75 -7.14
CA ILE A 117 9.09 -1.59 -6.54
C ILE A 117 8.01 -0.76 -5.86
N CYS A 118 8.14 -0.55 -4.55
CA CYS A 118 7.29 0.30 -3.73
C CYS A 118 8.14 1.45 -3.18
N GLN A 119 8.03 2.64 -3.78
CA GLN A 119 8.83 3.81 -3.41
C GLN A 119 10.35 3.52 -3.46
N THR A 120 11.04 3.45 -2.33
CA THR A 120 12.48 3.15 -2.23
C THR A 120 12.76 1.68 -1.87
N VAL A 121 11.74 0.85 -1.80
CA VAL A 121 11.85 -0.57 -1.42
C VAL A 121 11.56 -1.41 -2.65
N THR A 122 12.52 -2.24 -3.01
CA THR A 122 12.35 -3.29 -4.03
C THR A 122 12.00 -4.58 -3.32
N ILE A 123 10.92 -5.22 -3.76
CA ILE A 123 10.46 -6.51 -3.29
C ILE A 123 10.69 -7.50 -4.42
N THR A 124 11.55 -8.49 -4.20
CA THR A 124 11.84 -9.53 -5.19
C THR A 124 11.37 -10.87 -4.64
N CYS A 125 10.62 -11.61 -5.44
CA CYS A 125 10.14 -12.93 -5.09
C CYS A 125 10.83 -13.96 -5.98
N THR A 126 11.26 -15.08 -5.40
CA THR A 126 11.79 -16.22 -6.17
C THR A 126 10.70 -17.26 -6.39
N THR A 127 10.67 -17.88 -7.56
CA THR A 127 9.72 -18.95 -7.88
C THR A 127 10.10 -20.29 -7.23
N GLU A 128 11.37 -20.51 -6.87
CA GLU A 128 11.85 -21.72 -6.18
C GLU A 128 11.47 -21.79 -4.69
N ASP A 129 11.58 -20.67 -3.94
CA ASP A 129 11.43 -20.71 -2.47
C ASP A 129 10.10 -20.13 -1.97
N SER A 130 9.24 -19.60 -2.84
CA SER A 130 7.99 -18.91 -2.45
C SER A 130 8.19 -17.75 -1.46
N HIS A 131 9.43 -17.27 -1.30
CA HIS A 131 9.78 -16.17 -0.41
C HIS A 131 9.95 -14.88 -1.21
N CYS A 132 9.36 -13.80 -0.71
CA CYS A 132 9.56 -12.44 -1.21
C CYS A 132 10.38 -11.65 -0.17
N GLN A 133 11.52 -11.11 -0.58
CA GLN A 133 12.40 -10.27 0.23
C GLN A 133 12.34 -8.82 -0.23
#